data_AF-A0AAV9VPW7-F1
#
_entry.id   AF-A0AAV9VPW7-F1
#
_cell.length_a   1.000
_cell.length_b   1.000
_cell.length_c   1.000
_cell.angle_alpha   90.00
_cell.angle_beta   90.00
_cell.angle_gamma   90.00
#
_symmetry.space_group_name_H-M   'P 1'
#
loop_
_entity.id
_entity.type
_entity.pdbx_description
1 polymer ?
#
loop_
_entity_poly.entity_id
_entity_poly.type
_entity_poly.pdbx_seq_one_letter_code
_entity_poly.pdbx_strand_id
1 'polypeptide(L)'
;MKFSLFAPIAFLAATVVAAPMSTESGSTLAAAGNEAAASPNFYEQYDKRQAKMSPKDFALRRAERFNATTERIDFLKSIPDETFQKMADNDMKLHQATRALWNGTVPDMAALPTPMTPPPGGFPKFNGTRRGGPGRFRFGPGGPGGPRGPGGPGGPGGPDGPDGAKGERPSMRDFFVRMAEFRGASAETIEKLKNTDESEFASLRDLNTKDKFVKEASLMGLTDKVTFFNTVPQAVYDELDTLKTKTRAAHKDLREGKVPTL
;
A
#
# COMPACT_ATOMS: atom_id res chain seq x y z
N MET A 1 -41.26 -46.68 -15.45
CA MET A 1 -39.79 -46.73 -15.44
C MET A 1 -39.33 -46.55 -14.00
N LYS A 2 -38.61 -47.53 -13.45
CA LYS A 2 -38.09 -47.57 -12.07
C LYS A 2 -36.70 -46.93 -12.05
N PHE A 3 -36.41 -46.02 -11.13
CA PHE A 3 -35.05 -45.77 -10.64
C PHE A 3 -35.05 -45.35 -9.17
N SER A 4 -34.70 -46.34 -8.35
CA SER A 4 -33.74 -46.38 -7.24
C SER A 4 -33.61 -45.18 -6.28
N LEU A 5 -34.02 -45.45 -5.02
CA LEU A 5 -33.65 -44.75 -3.79
C LEU A 5 -32.12 -44.73 -3.59
N PHE A 6 -31.57 -43.58 -3.20
CA PHE A 6 -30.26 -43.47 -2.54
C PHE A 6 -30.47 -43.37 -1.02
N ALA A 7 -29.76 -44.22 -0.29
CA ALA A 7 -29.70 -44.22 1.17
C ALA A 7 -28.67 -43.19 1.68
N PRO A 8 -28.85 -42.61 2.89
CA PRO A 8 -27.89 -41.69 3.49
C PRO A 8 -26.73 -42.44 4.16
N ILE A 9 -25.51 -41.95 3.90
CA ILE A 9 -24.27 -42.38 4.54
C ILE A 9 -24.18 -41.72 5.92
N ALA A 10 -24.15 -42.53 6.98
CA ALA A 10 -23.91 -42.10 8.35
C ALA A 10 -22.42 -41.77 8.54
N PHE A 11 -22.11 -40.53 8.91
CA PHE A 11 -20.77 -40.12 9.32
C PHE A 11 -20.54 -40.47 10.79
N LEU A 12 -19.52 -41.29 11.05
CA LEU A 12 -19.01 -41.62 12.37
C LEU A 12 -18.33 -40.37 12.98
N ALA A 13 -18.79 -39.96 14.16
CA ALA A 13 -18.12 -38.95 14.98
C ALA A 13 -16.96 -39.60 15.76
N ALA A 14 -15.72 -39.18 15.48
CA ALA A 14 -14.57 -39.52 16.30
C ALA A 14 -14.36 -38.42 17.36
N THR A 15 -14.65 -38.73 18.61
CA THR A 15 -14.31 -37.94 19.79
C THR A 15 -12.80 -38.00 20.02
N VAL A 16 -12.11 -36.86 19.86
CA VAL A 16 -10.72 -36.68 20.30
C VAL A 16 -10.73 -36.23 21.76
N VAL A 17 -10.19 -37.08 22.62
CA VAL A 17 -9.95 -36.80 24.05
C VAL A 17 -8.80 -35.79 24.16
N ALA A 18 -9.07 -34.64 24.77
CA ALA A 18 -8.07 -33.64 25.10
C ALA A 18 -7.22 -34.09 26.29
N ALA A 19 -5.89 -34.13 26.12
CA ALA A 19 -4.94 -34.31 27.20
C ALA A 19 -4.64 -32.95 27.87
N PRO A 20 -4.67 -32.85 29.22
CA PRO A 20 -4.25 -31.65 29.93
C PRO A 20 -2.71 -31.58 29.95
N MET A 21 -2.14 -30.57 29.27
CA MET A 21 -0.70 -30.28 29.37
C MET A 21 -0.45 -29.36 30.56
N SER A 22 0.44 -29.86 31.42
CA SER A 22 0.85 -29.32 32.70
C SER A 22 1.41 -27.90 32.63
N THR A 23 1.05 -27.14 33.65
CA THR A 23 1.60 -25.86 34.07
C THR A 23 3.05 -25.98 34.56
N GLU A 24 3.69 -24.80 34.63
CA GLU A 24 4.89 -24.44 35.41
C GLU A 24 6.25 -24.48 34.71
N SER A 25 6.73 -23.30 34.33
CA SER A 25 8.11 -22.90 34.58
C SER A 25 8.17 -21.39 34.76
N GLY A 26 8.16 -20.98 36.03
CA GLY A 26 8.39 -19.60 36.44
C GLY A 26 9.87 -19.27 36.28
N SER A 27 10.15 -18.35 35.35
CA SER A 27 11.45 -17.67 35.26
C SER A 27 11.22 -16.19 35.54
N THR A 28 11.41 -15.79 36.79
CA THR A 28 11.43 -14.39 37.20
C THR A 28 12.84 -13.83 36.99
N LEU A 29 13.16 -13.47 35.74
CA LEU A 29 14.30 -12.61 35.45
C LEU A 29 13.84 -11.15 35.58
N ALA A 30 14.26 -10.51 36.66
CA ALA A 30 14.08 -9.08 36.89
C ALA A 30 14.85 -8.28 35.81
N ALA A 31 14.15 -7.86 34.77
CA ALA A 31 14.66 -6.94 33.77
C ALA A 31 14.67 -5.52 34.36
N ALA A 32 15.85 -5.01 34.67
CA ALA A 32 16.06 -3.61 35.00
C ALA A 32 15.66 -2.76 33.78
N GLY A 33 14.49 -2.11 33.89
CA GLY A 33 13.90 -1.26 32.86
C GLY A 33 14.68 0.04 32.71
N ASN A 34 15.68 0.02 31.83
CA ASN A 34 16.06 1.24 31.12
C ASN A 34 15.01 1.44 30.02
N GLU A 35 13.97 2.23 30.33
CA GLU A 35 13.05 2.77 29.34
C GLU A 35 13.85 3.69 28.41
N ALA A 36 14.47 3.11 27.40
CA ALA A 36 14.94 3.85 26.25
C ALA A 36 13.71 4.53 25.66
N ALA A 37 13.55 5.82 25.95
CA ALA A 37 12.50 6.67 25.40
C ALA A 37 12.48 6.39 23.89
N ALA A 38 11.43 5.67 23.45
CA ALA A 38 11.33 5.20 22.09
C ALA A 38 11.43 6.43 21.19
N SER A 39 12.55 6.52 20.45
CA SER A 39 12.77 7.61 19.50
C SER A 39 11.48 7.80 18.70
N PRO A 40 10.90 9.02 18.66
CA PRO A 40 9.59 9.25 18.09
C PRO A 40 9.52 8.55 16.74
N ASN A 41 8.57 7.61 16.64
CA ASN A 41 8.49 6.66 15.54
C ASN A 41 8.64 7.43 14.22
N PHE A 42 9.60 7.04 13.37
CA PHE A 42 9.94 7.76 12.13
C PHE A 42 8.69 8.16 11.32
N TYR A 43 7.66 7.31 11.35
CA TYR A 43 6.36 7.54 10.75
C TYR A 43 5.57 8.72 11.34
N GLU A 44 5.56 8.92 12.67
CA GLU A 44 4.90 10.09 13.27
C GLU A 44 5.59 11.40 12.88
N GLN A 45 6.92 11.41 12.77
CA GLN A 45 7.62 12.58 12.26
C GLN A 45 7.39 12.79 10.77
N TYR A 46 7.25 11.72 9.99
CA TYR A 46 6.94 11.78 8.57
C TYR A 46 5.53 12.34 8.33
N ASP A 47 4.54 11.85 9.06
CA ASP A 47 3.14 12.29 8.98
C ASP A 47 3.00 13.76 9.39
N LYS A 48 3.65 14.18 10.48
CA LYS A 48 3.66 15.59 10.92
C LYS A 48 4.32 16.52 9.89
N ARG A 49 5.31 16.03 9.13
CA ARG A 49 5.96 16.80 8.05
C ARG A 49 5.11 16.83 6.78
N GLN A 50 4.40 15.75 6.46
CA GLN A 50 3.50 15.68 5.31
C GLN A 50 2.22 16.49 5.50
N ALA A 51 1.68 16.53 6.73
CA ALA A 51 0.46 17.27 7.06
C ALA A 51 0.56 18.80 6.86
N LYS A 52 1.77 19.33 6.64
CA LYS A 52 2.01 20.77 6.42
C LYS A 52 2.27 21.14 4.97
N MET A 53 2.36 20.17 4.05
CA MET A 53 2.75 20.42 2.68
C MET A 53 1.52 20.39 1.78
N SER A 54 1.29 21.46 1.00
CA SER A 54 0.23 21.45 -0.01
C SER A 54 0.52 20.38 -1.08
N PRO A 55 -0.49 19.84 -1.77
CA PRO A 55 -0.27 18.92 -2.89
C PRO A 55 0.66 19.47 -3.98
N LYS A 56 0.62 20.80 -4.21
CA LYS A 56 1.52 21.50 -5.13
C LYS A 56 2.96 21.52 -4.62
N ASP A 57 3.18 21.89 -3.37
CA ASP A 57 4.51 21.89 -2.77
C ASP A 57 5.14 20.50 -2.79
N PHE A 58 4.32 19.46 -2.56
CA PHE A 58 4.76 18.07 -2.69
C PHE A 58 5.19 17.74 -4.13
N ALA A 59 4.43 18.16 -5.13
CA ALA A 59 4.77 17.97 -6.53
C ALA A 59 6.07 18.70 -6.93
N LEU A 60 6.24 19.96 -6.50
CA LEU A 60 7.44 20.76 -6.73
C LEU A 60 8.68 20.12 -6.10
N ARG A 61 8.60 19.77 -4.80
CA ARG A 61 9.71 19.13 -4.09
C ARG A 61 10.07 17.77 -4.68
N ARG A 62 9.08 17.04 -5.18
CA ARG A 62 9.32 15.78 -5.90
C ARG A 62 10.05 16.05 -7.22
N ALA A 63 9.62 17.04 -7.99
CA ALA A 63 10.28 17.41 -9.25
C ALA A 63 11.74 17.83 -9.02
N GLU A 64 12.01 18.65 -7.99
CA GLU A 64 13.36 19.04 -7.58
C GLU A 64 14.22 17.84 -7.19
N ARG A 65 13.68 16.91 -6.38
CA ARG A 65 14.39 15.69 -5.96
C ARG A 65 14.80 14.80 -7.14
N PHE A 66 14.00 14.80 -8.21
CA PHE A 66 14.28 14.04 -9.42
C PHE A 66 14.99 14.88 -10.49
N ASN A 67 15.62 16.01 -10.12
CA ASN A 67 16.37 16.90 -11.01
C ASN A 67 15.58 17.30 -12.27
N ALA A 68 14.29 17.61 -12.12
CA ALA A 68 13.50 18.15 -13.22
C ALA A 68 14.09 19.47 -13.74
N THR A 69 13.86 19.77 -15.02
CA THR A 69 14.34 21.02 -15.63
C THR A 69 13.71 22.24 -14.96
N THR A 70 14.38 23.39 -15.02
CA THR A 70 13.85 24.67 -14.50
C THR A 70 12.52 25.03 -15.15
N GLU A 71 12.43 24.89 -16.47
CA GLU A 71 11.18 25.08 -17.25
C GLU A 71 10.05 24.21 -16.70
N ARG A 72 10.36 22.96 -16.33
CA ARG A 72 9.37 22.04 -15.77
C ARG A 72 8.91 22.48 -14.38
N ILE A 73 9.83 22.92 -13.54
CA ILE A 73 9.52 23.42 -12.20
C ILE A 73 8.67 24.69 -12.30
N ASP A 74 9.02 25.62 -13.19
CA ASP A 74 8.29 26.88 -13.37
C ASP A 74 6.89 26.65 -13.97
N PHE A 75 6.75 25.68 -14.88
CA PHE A 75 5.45 25.20 -15.32
C PHE A 75 4.60 24.64 -14.16
N LEU A 76 5.17 23.83 -13.26
CA LEU A 76 4.42 23.33 -12.10
C LEU A 76 4.03 24.45 -11.12
N LYS A 77 4.86 25.50 -10.98
CA LYS A 77 4.55 26.68 -10.17
C LYS A 77 3.39 27.49 -10.75
N SER A 78 3.26 27.55 -12.07
CA SER A 78 2.21 28.34 -12.74
C SER A 78 0.82 27.72 -12.66
N ILE A 79 0.72 26.41 -12.39
CA ILE A 79 -0.56 25.72 -12.20
C ILE A 79 -1.19 26.15 -10.85
N PRO A 80 -2.49 26.50 -10.82
CA PRO A 80 -3.19 26.84 -9.58
C PRO A 80 -3.18 25.70 -8.55
N ASP A 81 -3.11 26.05 -7.28
CA ASP A 81 -3.10 25.09 -6.16
C ASP A 81 -4.37 24.23 -6.13
N GLU A 82 -5.52 24.83 -6.50
CA GLU A 82 -6.81 24.14 -6.62
C GLU A 82 -6.76 22.94 -7.57
N THR A 83 -5.98 23.03 -8.66
CA THR A 83 -5.83 21.93 -9.61
C THR A 83 -5.11 20.75 -8.97
N PHE A 84 -4.04 21.00 -8.21
CA PHE A 84 -3.33 19.95 -7.47
C PHE A 84 -4.19 19.38 -6.35
N GLN A 85 -5.00 20.21 -5.68
CA GLN A 85 -5.93 19.73 -4.66
C GLN A 85 -6.96 18.78 -5.26
N LYS A 86 -7.61 19.14 -6.37
CA LYS A 86 -8.54 18.25 -7.09
C LYS A 86 -7.91 16.94 -7.54
N MET A 87 -6.65 16.96 -7.98
CA MET A 87 -5.91 15.73 -8.30
C MET A 87 -5.73 14.86 -7.07
N ALA A 88 -5.25 15.43 -5.98
CA ALA A 88 -5.04 14.72 -4.72
C ALA A 88 -6.36 14.13 -4.19
N ASP A 89 -7.47 14.87 -4.33
CA ASP A 89 -8.80 14.42 -3.94
C ASP A 89 -9.27 13.23 -4.75
N ASN A 90 -9.13 13.28 -6.08
CA ASN A 90 -9.48 12.16 -6.95
C ASN A 90 -8.59 10.92 -6.70
N ASP A 91 -7.28 11.11 -6.54
CA ASP A 91 -6.33 10.04 -6.22
C ASP A 91 -6.68 9.36 -4.88
N MET A 92 -7.00 10.16 -3.87
CA MET A 92 -7.39 9.63 -2.55
C MET A 92 -8.74 8.94 -2.57
N LYS A 93 -9.75 9.52 -3.23
CA LYS A 93 -11.07 8.91 -3.39
C LYS A 93 -10.96 7.55 -4.08
N LEU A 94 -10.18 7.46 -5.17
CA LEU A 94 -9.88 6.21 -5.86
C LEU A 94 -9.20 5.19 -4.93
N HIS A 95 -8.22 5.62 -4.15
CA HIS A 95 -7.51 4.77 -3.20
C HIS A 95 -8.44 4.23 -2.10
N GLN A 96 -9.23 5.10 -1.47
CA GLN A 96 -10.15 4.75 -0.40
C GLN A 96 -11.24 3.79 -0.88
N ALA A 97 -11.86 4.08 -2.03
CA ALA A 97 -12.87 3.21 -2.63
C ALA A 97 -12.29 1.82 -2.95
N THR A 98 -11.11 1.78 -3.57
CA THR A 98 -10.41 0.52 -3.86
C THR A 98 -10.14 -0.25 -2.58
N ARG A 99 -9.64 0.42 -1.54
CA ARG A 99 -9.37 -0.21 -0.25
C ARG A 99 -10.65 -0.73 0.42
N ALA A 100 -11.73 0.04 0.41
CA ALA A 100 -13.03 -0.37 0.94
C ALA A 100 -13.54 -1.64 0.24
N LEU A 101 -13.48 -1.68 -1.09
CA LEU A 101 -13.86 -2.86 -1.87
C LEU A 101 -13.02 -4.08 -1.51
N TRP A 102 -11.69 -3.93 -1.43
CA TRP A 102 -10.82 -5.04 -1.00
C TRP A 102 -11.07 -5.49 0.44
N ASN A 103 -11.52 -4.60 1.32
CA ASN A 103 -11.95 -4.94 2.67
C ASN A 103 -13.33 -5.63 2.74
N GLY A 104 -14.05 -5.72 1.62
CA GLY A 104 -15.40 -6.32 1.58
C GLY A 104 -16.52 -5.34 1.95
N THR A 105 -16.28 -4.05 1.81
CA THR A 105 -17.26 -2.99 2.07
C THR A 105 -17.58 -2.24 0.79
N VAL A 106 -18.86 -2.00 0.51
CA VAL A 106 -19.29 -1.19 -0.64
C VAL A 106 -19.12 0.28 -0.25
N PRO A 107 -18.22 1.05 -0.90
CA PRO A 107 -18.02 2.45 -0.56
C PRO A 107 -19.20 3.31 -1.02
N ASP A 108 -19.64 4.25 -0.17
CA ASP A 108 -20.46 5.37 -0.62
C ASP A 108 -19.56 6.42 -1.24
N MET A 109 -19.53 6.45 -2.56
CA MET A 109 -18.65 7.32 -3.33
C MET A 109 -18.93 8.82 -3.08
N ALA A 110 -20.14 9.21 -2.72
CA ALA A 110 -20.46 10.60 -2.39
C ALA A 110 -19.92 11.01 -1.01
N ALA A 111 -19.82 10.05 -0.08
CA ALA A 111 -19.38 10.27 1.29
C ALA A 111 -17.88 10.00 1.52
N LEU A 112 -17.14 9.55 0.49
CA LEU A 112 -15.70 9.30 0.63
C LEU A 112 -14.95 10.60 0.96
N PRO A 113 -14.13 10.62 2.03
CA PRO A 113 -13.42 11.82 2.41
C PRO A 113 -12.36 12.22 1.38
N THR A 114 -12.52 13.41 0.80
CA THR A 114 -11.49 14.11 0.02
C THR A 114 -10.50 14.78 1.00
N PRO A 115 -9.20 14.46 0.95
CA PRO A 115 -8.26 14.78 2.02
C PRO A 115 -7.89 16.26 2.12
N MET A 116 -8.08 16.81 3.33
CA MET A 116 -7.01 17.54 4.02
C MET A 116 -6.99 17.32 5.54
N THR A 117 -7.73 16.33 6.05
CA THR A 117 -7.64 15.95 7.46
C THR A 117 -6.98 14.58 7.53
N PRO A 118 -5.71 14.46 7.97
CA PRO A 118 -5.25 13.16 8.46
C PRO A 118 -6.32 12.65 9.45
N PRO A 119 -6.74 11.38 9.35
CA PRO A 119 -7.76 10.87 10.26
C PRO A 119 -7.31 11.19 11.70
N PRO A 120 -8.16 11.80 12.54
CA PRO A 120 -7.81 12.06 13.93
C PRO A 120 -7.53 10.71 14.58
N GLY A 121 -6.25 10.41 14.83
CA GLY A 121 -5.80 9.09 15.30
C GLY A 121 -4.51 8.56 14.69
N GLY A 122 -3.96 9.21 13.64
CA GLY A 122 -2.78 8.70 12.94
C GLY A 122 -3.10 7.45 12.11
N PHE A 123 -2.26 7.11 11.13
CA PHE A 123 -2.47 5.88 10.37
C PHE A 123 -2.53 4.70 11.35
N PRO A 124 -3.51 3.77 11.22
CA PRO A 124 -3.58 2.61 12.10
C PRO A 124 -2.23 1.93 12.08
N LYS A 125 -1.56 1.92 13.25
CA LYS A 125 -0.28 1.24 13.43
C LYS A 125 -0.48 -0.14 12.86
N PHE A 126 0.16 -0.42 11.74
CA PHE A 126 0.15 -1.74 11.16
C PHE A 126 0.85 -2.59 12.21
N ASN A 127 0.06 -3.26 13.07
CA ASN A 127 0.49 -4.30 14.00
C ASN A 127 0.86 -5.54 13.18
N GLY A 128 1.62 -5.34 12.11
CA GLY A 128 2.46 -6.37 11.57
C GLY A 128 3.35 -6.76 12.74
N THR A 129 3.01 -7.88 13.36
CA THR A 129 3.98 -8.88 13.77
C THR A 129 5.02 -8.94 12.65
N ARG A 130 6.03 -8.07 12.72
CA ARG A 130 7.25 -8.17 11.96
C ARG A 130 7.80 -9.51 12.39
N ARG A 131 7.43 -10.53 11.62
CA ARG A 131 7.98 -11.88 11.70
C ARG A 131 9.48 -11.68 11.69
N GLY A 132 10.08 -11.91 12.85
CA GLY A 132 11.49 -11.65 13.11
C GLY A 132 12.32 -12.39 12.07
N GLY A 133 12.90 -11.65 11.13
CA GLY A 133 14.06 -12.11 10.41
C GLY A 133 15.27 -11.93 11.31
N PRO A 134 16.02 -12.99 11.66
CA PRO A 134 17.27 -12.85 12.40
C PRO A 134 18.33 -12.33 11.43
N GLY A 135 18.57 -11.01 11.41
CA GLY A 135 19.43 -10.44 10.37
C GLY A 135 19.92 -9.01 10.59
N ARG A 136 20.90 -8.86 11.47
CA ARG A 136 22.08 -7.97 11.34
C ARG A 136 21.82 -6.51 10.89
N PHE A 137 21.26 -5.67 11.75
CA PHE A 137 21.57 -4.23 11.72
C PHE A 137 21.93 -3.77 13.13
N ARG A 138 23.22 -3.91 13.46
CA ARG A 138 23.85 -3.43 14.70
C ARG A 138 24.14 -1.93 14.55
N PHE A 139 23.13 -1.08 14.64
CA PHE A 139 23.34 0.35 14.90
C PHE A 139 23.33 0.55 16.42
N GLY A 140 24.48 0.88 16.99
CA GLY A 140 24.64 1.15 18.42
C GLY A 140 23.94 2.45 18.87
N PRO A 141 23.73 2.63 20.18
CA PRO A 141 23.10 3.82 20.74
C PRO A 141 23.99 5.05 20.53
N GLY A 142 23.52 6.00 19.72
CA GLY A 142 24.13 7.32 19.57
C GLY A 142 23.89 8.15 20.84
N GLY A 143 24.98 8.70 21.40
CA GLY A 143 24.96 9.51 22.62
C GLY A 143 24.31 10.89 22.45
N PRO A 144 24.11 11.62 23.57
CA PRO A 144 23.43 12.92 23.60
C PRO A 144 24.17 13.99 22.81
N GLY A 145 23.43 14.70 21.96
CA GLY A 145 23.95 15.72 21.05
C GLY A 145 24.51 16.94 21.79
N GLY A 146 25.77 17.25 21.53
CA GLY A 146 26.42 18.49 21.98
C GLY A 146 25.89 19.74 21.26
N PRO A 147 26.21 20.94 21.78
CA PRO A 147 25.78 22.21 21.23
C PRO A 147 26.22 22.41 19.78
N ARG A 148 25.29 22.91 18.96
CA ARG A 148 25.44 23.13 17.52
C ARG A 148 26.47 24.22 17.28
N GLY A 149 27.67 23.83 16.84
CA GLY A 149 28.72 24.77 16.46
C GLY A 149 28.35 25.64 15.25
N PRO A 150 29.00 26.80 15.08
CA PRO A 150 28.79 27.70 13.95
C PRO A 150 29.00 26.98 12.61
N GLY A 151 28.14 27.27 11.64
CA GLY A 151 28.10 26.61 10.33
C GLY A 151 29.46 26.69 9.63
N GLY A 152 30.12 25.55 9.48
CA GLY A 152 31.36 25.45 8.71
C GLY A 152 31.10 25.72 7.22
N PRO A 153 32.14 26.18 6.49
CA PRO A 153 32.07 26.36 5.04
C PRO A 153 31.65 25.05 4.36
N GLY A 154 30.80 25.16 3.34
CA GLY A 154 30.24 24.02 2.61
C GLY A 154 31.34 23.04 2.22
N GLY A 155 31.23 21.81 2.72
CA GLY A 155 32.19 20.76 2.41
C GLY A 155 32.26 20.51 0.90
N PRO A 156 33.43 20.12 0.37
CA PRO A 156 33.56 19.75 -1.04
C PRO A 156 32.54 18.67 -1.38
N GLY A 157 31.94 18.79 -2.58
CA GLY A 157 30.93 17.86 -3.08
C GLY A 157 31.38 16.43 -2.84
N GLY A 158 30.55 15.66 -2.13
CA GLY A 158 30.83 14.25 -1.88
C GLY A 158 31.03 13.52 -3.21
N PRO A 159 31.88 12.48 -3.24
CA PRO A 159 32.09 11.68 -4.44
C PRO A 159 30.75 11.22 -4.98
N ASP A 160 30.58 11.28 -6.30
CA ASP A 160 29.41 10.76 -6.99
C ASP A 160 29.08 9.37 -6.42
N GLY A 161 27.90 9.26 -5.81
CA GLY A 161 27.46 8.02 -5.20
C GLY A 161 27.59 6.89 -6.22
N PRO A 162 27.94 5.66 -5.80
CA PRO A 162 28.12 4.54 -6.72
C PRO A 162 26.90 4.48 -7.63
N ASP A 163 27.13 4.41 -8.95
CA ASP A 163 26.10 4.26 -9.96
C ASP A 163 25.13 3.18 -9.48
N GLY A 164 24.03 3.61 -8.87
CA GLY A 164 23.14 2.71 -8.18
C GLY A 164 22.65 1.76 -9.25
N ALA A 165 23.08 0.49 -9.17
CA ALA A 165 22.78 -0.53 -10.16
C ALA A 165 21.32 -0.33 -10.55
N LYS A 166 21.07 0.06 -11.81
CA LYS A 166 19.74 0.47 -12.29
C LYS A 166 18.79 -0.65 -11.91
N GLY A 167 18.11 -0.48 -10.77
CA GLY A 167 17.36 -1.56 -10.16
C GLY A 167 16.33 -1.97 -11.18
N GLU A 168 16.42 -3.20 -11.68
CA GLU A 168 15.45 -3.72 -12.62
C GLU A 168 14.07 -3.48 -12.00
N ARG A 169 13.22 -2.76 -12.74
CA ARG A 169 11.87 -2.50 -12.27
C ARG A 169 11.23 -3.86 -12.04
N PRO A 170 10.66 -4.14 -10.86
CA PRO A 170 10.02 -5.42 -10.59
C PRO A 170 9.04 -5.75 -11.72
N SER A 171 9.03 -7.00 -12.17
CA SER A 171 8.09 -7.45 -13.19
C SER A 171 6.65 -7.30 -12.69
N MET A 172 5.67 -7.30 -13.59
CA MET A 172 4.27 -7.21 -13.19
C MET A 172 3.87 -8.41 -12.32
N ARG A 173 4.45 -9.58 -12.61
CA ARG A 173 4.34 -10.79 -11.78
C ARG A 173 4.90 -10.57 -10.37
N ASP A 174 6.12 -10.03 -10.22
CA ASP A 174 6.73 -9.80 -8.90
C ASP A 174 5.90 -8.85 -8.05
N PHE A 175 5.35 -7.80 -8.68
CA PHE A 175 4.41 -6.90 -8.02
C PHE A 175 3.18 -7.64 -7.50
N PHE A 176 2.61 -8.52 -8.33
CA PHE A 176 1.42 -9.30 -7.96
C PHE A 176 1.69 -10.30 -6.84
N VAL A 177 2.84 -10.98 -6.89
CA VAL A 177 3.30 -11.89 -5.82
C VAL A 177 3.40 -11.15 -4.49
N ARG A 178 4.05 -9.98 -4.45
CA ARG A 178 4.14 -9.16 -3.24
C ARG A 178 2.77 -8.69 -2.75
N MET A 179 1.87 -8.34 -3.66
CA MET A 179 0.50 -7.95 -3.31
C MET A 179 -0.30 -9.11 -2.72
N ALA A 180 -0.15 -10.32 -3.28
CA ALA A 180 -0.78 -11.53 -2.77
C ALA A 180 -0.24 -11.89 -1.37
N GLU A 181 1.08 -11.82 -1.16
CA GLU A 181 1.72 -11.99 0.16
C GLU A 181 1.18 -10.98 1.18
N PHE A 182 1.11 -9.69 0.81
CA PHE A 182 0.58 -8.64 1.67
C PHE A 182 -0.89 -8.86 2.05
N ARG A 183 -1.67 -9.50 1.16
CA ARG A 183 -3.08 -9.83 1.38
C ARG A 183 -3.30 -11.17 2.06
N GLY A 184 -2.25 -11.89 2.42
CA GLY A 184 -2.34 -13.17 3.13
C GLY A 184 -2.74 -14.35 2.23
N ALA A 185 -2.40 -14.32 0.94
CA ALA A 185 -2.57 -15.48 0.07
C ALA A 185 -1.78 -16.70 0.59
N SER A 186 -2.27 -17.91 0.33
CA SER A 186 -1.59 -19.14 0.76
C SER A 186 -0.23 -19.31 0.06
N ALA A 187 0.68 -20.04 0.69
CA ALA A 187 2.00 -20.35 0.10
C ALA A 187 1.88 -21.04 -1.27
N GLU A 188 0.92 -21.97 -1.39
CA GLU A 188 0.59 -22.65 -2.65
C GLU A 188 0.16 -21.68 -3.75
N THR A 189 -0.66 -20.69 -3.39
CA THR A 189 -1.08 -19.64 -4.33
C THR A 189 0.10 -18.77 -4.75
N ILE A 190 0.97 -18.40 -3.80
CA ILE A 190 2.18 -17.60 -4.09
C ILE A 190 3.11 -18.36 -5.04
N GLU A 191 3.30 -19.66 -4.83
CA GLU A 191 4.10 -20.51 -5.71
C GLU A 191 3.48 -20.61 -7.11
N LYS A 192 2.16 -20.82 -7.19
CA LYS A 192 1.43 -20.81 -8.47
C LYS A 192 1.61 -19.48 -9.21
N LEU A 193 1.52 -18.34 -8.53
CA LEU A 193 1.70 -17.01 -9.12
C LEU A 193 3.12 -16.78 -9.66
N LYS A 194 4.15 -17.32 -8.98
CA LYS A 194 5.54 -17.25 -9.47
C LYS A 194 5.73 -18.03 -10.77
N ASN A 195 4.99 -19.13 -10.94
CA ASN A 195 5.03 -19.99 -12.11
C ASN A 195 4.03 -19.60 -13.21
N THR A 196 3.17 -18.61 -12.97
CA THR A 196 2.20 -18.11 -13.95
C THR A 196 2.91 -17.23 -14.98
N ASP A 197 2.51 -17.33 -16.25
CA ASP A 197 3.09 -16.57 -17.36
C ASP A 197 2.85 -15.05 -17.20
N GLU A 198 3.83 -14.24 -17.60
CA GLU A 198 3.74 -12.79 -17.46
C GLU A 198 2.60 -12.17 -18.30
N SER A 199 2.24 -12.79 -19.43
CA SER A 199 1.14 -12.31 -20.29
C SER A 199 -0.21 -12.32 -19.58
N GLU A 200 -0.43 -13.25 -18.64
CA GLU A 200 -1.67 -13.27 -17.83
C GLU A 200 -1.79 -11.99 -16.99
N PHE A 201 -0.69 -11.53 -16.39
CA PHE A 201 -0.69 -10.31 -15.59
C PHE A 201 -0.71 -9.03 -16.45
N ALA A 202 -0.14 -9.07 -17.65
CA ALA A 202 -0.19 -7.96 -18.58
C ALA A 202 -1.64 -7.62 -18.98
N SER A 203 -2.46 -8.65 -19.25
CA SER A 203 -3.87 -8.49 -19.62
C SER A 203 -4.73 -7.77 -18.57
N LEU A 204 -4.34 -7.84 -17.28
CA LEU A 204 -5.05 -7.17 -16.18
C LEU A 204 -5.08 -5.64 -16.29
N ARG A 205 -4.19 -5.04 -17.10
CA ARG A 205 -4.13 -3.59 -17.28
C ARG A 205 -5.26 -3.04 -18.12
N ASP A 206 -5.77 -3.86 -19.03
CA ASP A 206 -6.74 -3.46 -20.06
C ASP A 206 -8.19 -3.80 -19.66
N LEU A 207 -8.36 -4.59 -18.60
CA LEU A 207 -9.66 -4.90 -18.01
C LEU A 207 -10.28 -3.65 -17.34
N ASN A 208 -11.62 -3.58 -17.37
CA ASN A 208 -12.38 -2.66 -16.53
C ASN A 208 -12.15 -2.96 -15.04
N THR A 209 -12.52 -2.05 -14.15
CA THR A 209 -12.17 -2.20 -12.73
C THR A 209 -12.82 -3.42 -12.07
N LYS A 210 -14.05 -3.80 -12.46
CA LYS A 210 -14.73 -4.98 -11.95
C LYS A 210 -14.03 -6.28 -12.35
N ASP A 211 -13.83 -6.48 -13.64
CA ASP A 211 -13.22 -7.69 -14.19
C ASP A 211 -11.78 -7.85 -13.70
N LYS A 212 -11.08 -6.72 -13.57
CA LYS A 212 -9.77 -6.68 -12.94
C LYS A 212 -9.86 -7.22 -11.50
N PHE A 213 -10.73 -6.69 -10.64
CA PHE A 213 -10.83 -7.16 -9.25
C PHE A 213 -11.22 -8.63 -9.13
N VAL A 214 -12.17 -9.09 -9.95
CA VAL A 214 -12.57 -10.50 -10.00
C VAL A 214 -11.41 -11.39 -10.43
N LYS A 215 -10.71 -11.04 -11.51
CA LYS A 215 -9.56 -11.81 -12.00
C LYS A 215 -8.40 -11.79 -11.00
N GLU A 216 -8.09 -10.66 -10.40
CA GLU A 216 -7.05 -10.56 -9.36
C GLU A 216 -7.38 -11.44 -8.14
N ALA A 217 -8.62 -11.39 -7.64
CA ALA A 217 -9.04 -12.23 -6.52
C ALA A 217 -9.02 -13.72 -6.88
N SER A 218 -9.42 -14.07 -8.11
CA SER A 218 -9.37 -15.44 -8.61
C SER A 218 -7.93 -15.97 -8.68
N LEU A 219 -6.99 -15.18 -9.21
CA LEU A 219 -5.56 -15.51 -9.24
C LEU A 219 -4.96 -15.70 -7.84
N MET A 220 -5.47 -14.95 -6.86
CA MET A 220 -5.07 -15.06 -5.45
C MET A 220 -5.81 -16.17 -4.66
N GLY A 221 -6.70 -16.93 -5.29
CA GLY A 221 -7.48 -17.97 -4.61
C GLY A 221 -8.49 -17.43 -3.60
N LEU A 222 -8.89 -16.16 -3.70
CA LEU A 222 -9.81 -15.49 -2.77
C LEU A 222 -11.26 -15.60 -3.25
N THR A 223 -11.85 -16.79 -3.15
CA THR A 223 -13.22 -17.08 -3.64
C THR A 223 -14.30 -16.20 -3.01
N ASP A 224 -14.16 -15.86 -1.72
CA ASP A 224 -15.10 -14.98 -1.02
C ASP A 224 -15.08 -13.57 -1.61
N LYS A 225 -13.90 -13.09 -2.02
CA LYS A 225 -13.73 -11.77 -2.65
C LYS A 225 -14.27 -11.76 -4.07
N VAL A 226 -14.08 -12.85 -4.83
CA VAL A 226 -14.71 -13.02 -6.14
C VAL A 226 -16.23 -12.92 -6.01
N THR A 227 -16.82 -13.60 -5.02
CA THR A 227 -18.27 -13.56 -4.77
C THR A 227 -18.70 -12.15 -4.40
N PHE A 228 -18.01 -11.50 -3.46
CA PHE A 228 -18.29 -10.12 -3.05
C PHE A 228 -18.21 -9.12 -4.23
N PHE A 229 -17.17 -9.16 -5.07
CA PHE A 229 -17.05 -8.23 -6.20
C PHE A 229 -18.18 -8.39 -7.23
N ASN A 230 -18.79 -9.57 -7.31
CA ASN A 230 -19.95 -9.76 -8.17
C ASN A 230 -21.26 -9.22 -7.58
N THR A 231 -21.34 -8.97 -6.26
CA THR A 231 -22.52 -8.38 -5.61
C THR A 231 -22.48 -6.85 -5.55
N VAL A 232 -21.32 -6.24 -5.74
CA VAL A 232 -21.16 -4.77 -5.74
C VAL A 232 -21.95 -4.16 -6.93
N PRO A 233 -22.74 -3.09 -6.71
CA PRO A 233 -23.48 -2.43 -7.78
C PRO A 233 -22.57 -1.92 -8.91
N GLN A 234 -22.97 -2.14 -10.17
CA GLN A 234 -22.17 -1.75 -11.34
C GLN A 234 -21.83 -0.26 -11.37
N ALA A 235 -22.76 0.59 -10.91
CA ALA A 235 -22.56 2.04 -10.83
C ALA A 235 -21.31 2.45 -10.01
N VAL A 236 -20.93 1.68 -8.99
CA VAL A 236 -19.71 1.93 -8.20
C VAL A 236 -18.46 1.71 -9.05
N TYR A 237 -18.45 0.68 -9.89
CA TYR A 237 -17.33 0.40 -10.79
C TYR A 237 -17.23 1.44 -11.90
N ASP A 238 -18.36 1.86 -12.47
CA ASP A 238 -18.41 2.87 -13.53
C ASP A 238 -17.89 4.23 -13.03
N GLU A 239 -18.23 4.62 -11.78
CA GLU A 239 -17.69 5.82 -11.16
C GLU A 239 -16.17 5.70 -10.93
N LEU A 240 -15.69 4.53 -10.48
CA LEU A 240 -14.25 4.29 -10.30
C LEU A 240 -13.47 4.36 -11.60
N ASP A 241 -14.00 3.77 -12.68
CA ASP A 241 -13.37 3.83 -14.00
C ASP A 241 -13.37 5.25 -14.56
N THR A 242 -14.43 6.03 -14.31
CA THR A 242 -14.48 7.46 -14.64
C THR A 242 -13.42 8.25 -13.88
N LEU A 243 -13.33 8.10 -12.55
CA LEU A 243 -12.33 8.76 -11.71
C LEU A 243 -10.90 8.41 -12.12
N LYS A 244 -10.64 7.12 -12.37
CA LYS A 244 -9.35 6.61 -12.82
C LYS A 244 -8.96 7.19 -14.18
N THR A 245 -9.90 7.32 -15.11
CA THR A 245 -9.66 7.91 -16.43
C THR A 245 -9.33 9.40 -16.32
N LYS A 246 -10.13 10.18 -15.56
CA LYS A 246 -9.85 11.60 -15.29
C LYS A 246 -8.48 11.81 -14.66
N THR A 247 -8.17 11.02 -13.64
CA THR A 247 -6.89 11.09 -12.91
C THR A 247 -5.71 10.76 -13.83
N ARG A 248 -5.81 9.69 -14.63
CA ARG A 248 -4.78 9.33 -15.61
C ARG A 248 -4.57 10.40 -16.67
N ALA A 249 -5.65 11.00 -17.17
CA ALA A 249 -5.59 12.11 -18.11
C ALA A 249 -4.87 13.32 -17.49
N ALA A 250 -5.25 13.72 -16.28
CA ALA A 250 -4.60 14.84 -15.58
C ALA A 250 -3.10 14.61 -15.33
N HIS A 251 -2.70 13.41 -14.89
CA HIS A 251 -1.28 13.07 -14.73
C HIS A 251 -0.54 13.03 -16.08
N LYS A 252 -1.21 12.66 -17.16
CA LYS A 252 -0.65 12.69 -18.52
C LYS A 252 -0.46 14.14 -18.99
N ASP A 253 -1.47 14.98 -18.84
CA ASP A 253 -1.40 16.41 -19.17
C ASP A 253 -0.27 17.09 -18.41
N LEU A 254 -0.17 16.82 -17.10
CA LEU A 254 0.97 17.27 -16.32
C LEU A 254 2.25 16.83 -17.00
N ARG A 255 2.49 15.54 -17.26
CA ARG A 255 3.76 15.09 -17.88
C ARG A 255 4.06 15.77 -19.22
N GLU A 256 3.04 16.11 -20.00
CA GLU A 256 3.16 16.78 -21.30
C GLU A 256 3.32 18.29 -21.20
N GLY A 257 3.30 18.87 -19.99
CA GLY A 257 3.40 20.33 -19.82
C GLY A 257 2.10 21.07 -20.11
N LYS A 258 0.95 20.40 -19.94
CA LYS A 258 -0.39 20.96 -20.12
C LYS A 258 -1.09 21.09 -18.77
N VAL A 259 -1.88 22.15 -18.61
CA VAL A 259 -2.68 22.36 -17.39
C VAL A 259 -3.82 21.32 -17.38
N PRO A 260 -3.91 20.46 -16.35
CA PRO A 260 -4.96 19.44 -16.29
C PRO A 260 -6.37 20.03 -16.21
N THR A 261 -7.32 19.41 -16.89
CA THR A 261 -8.76 19.69 -16.75
C THR A 261 -9.43 18.62 -15.88
N LEU A 262 -9.90 18.99 -14.69
CA LEU A 262 -10.46 18.08 -13.67
C LEU A 262 -11.83 18.51 -13.16
#